data_AF-M5RNG3-F1
#
_entry.id   AF-M5RNG3-F1
#
_cell.length_a   1.000
_cell.length_b   1.000
_cell.length_c   1.000
_cell.angle_alpha   90.00
_cell.angle_beta   90.00
_cell.angle_gamma   90.00
#
_symmetry.space_group_name_H-M   'P 1'
#
loop_
_entity.id
_entity.type
_entity.pdbx_description
1 polymer ?
#
loop_
_entity_poly.entity_id
_entity_poly.type
_entity_poly.pdbx_seq_one_letter_code
_entity_poly.pdbx_strand_id
1 'polypeptide(L)'
;MWDMVRFARERNILCQGRGSAANSTVCYCLGITNVDPSQTDLLFERFISRERNEAPDIDVDFEHQRREEVLQYLYENMVAIALD
;
A
#
# COMPACT_ATOMS: atom_id res chain seq x y z
N MET A 1 0.68 5.50 -1.98
CA MET A 1 0.36 4.27 -1.19
C MET A 1 0.12 4.54 0.28
N TRP A 2 1.14 4.89 1.09
CA TRP A 2 0.95 5.16 2.53
C TRP A 2 -0.21 6.12 2.80
N ASP A 3 -0.26 7.22 2.06
CA ASP A 3 -1.27 8.26 2.27
C ASP A 3 -2.71 7.78 1.96
N MET A 4 -2.90 6.98 0.92
CA MET A 4 -4.21 6.35 0.62
C MET A 4 -4.64 5.37 1.71
N VAL A 5 -3.69 4.57 2.20
CA VAL A 5 -3.94 3.60 3.29
C VAL A 5 -4.30 4.35 4.57
N ARG A 6 -3.59 5.44 4.89
CA ARG A 6 -3.91 6.33 6.00
C ARG A 6 -5.33 6.88 5.87
N PHE A 7 -5.67 7.48 4.72
CA PHE A 7 -7.00 8.02 4.44
C PHE A 7 -8.11 6.97 4.63
N ALA A 8 -7.91 5.76 4.10
CA ALA A 8 -8.86 4.67 4.22
C ALA A 8 -9.05 4.26 5.70
N ARG A 9 -7.96 4.06 6.44
CA ARG A 9 -8.02 3.65 7.85
C ARG A 9 -8.69 4.69 8.74
N GLU A 10 -8.40 5.98 8.54
CA GLU A 10 -9.05 7.07 9.29
C GLU A 10 -10.57 7.12 9.08
N ARG A 11 -11.07 6.59 7.96
CA ARG A 11 -12.49 6.52 7.61
C ARG A 11 -13.11 5.14 7.83
N ASN A 12 -12.39 4.24 8.48
CA ASN A 12 -12.78 2.84 8.66
C ASN A 12 -13.13 2.14 7.33
N ILE A 13 -12.45 2.50 6.24
CA ILE A 13 -12.53 1.79 4.97
C ILE A 13 -11.59 0.59 5.07
N LEU A 14 -12.12 -0.62 4.89
CA LEU A 14 -11.27 -1.82 4.92
C LEU A 14 -10.28 -1.77 3.75
N CYS A 15 -9.00 -1.95 4.06
CA CYS A 15 -7.95 -2.04 3.05
C CYS A 15 -6.89 -3.07 3.42
N GLN A 16 -6.29 -3.70 2.41
CA GLN A 16 -5.28 -4.74 2.59
C GLN A 16 -4.27 -4.69 1.44
N GLY A 17 -2.99 -4.50 1.78
CA GLY A 17 -1.90 -4.70 0.85
C GLY A 17 -1.76 -6.15 0.41
N ARG A 18 -1.43 -6.37 -0.86
CA ARG A 18 -1.29 -7.69 -1.48
C ARG A 18 0.12 -7.91 -2.05
N GLY A 19 0.32 -9.12 -2.58
CA GLY A 19 1.49 -9.46 -3.36
C GLY A 19 2.78 -9.42 -2.56
N SER A 20 3.86 -9.01 -3.23
CA SER A 20 5.19 -9.03 -2.64
C SER A 20 5.40 -7.98 -1.55
N ALA A 21 4.55 -6.95 -1.47
CA ALA A 21 4.58 -5.94 -0.40
C ALA A 21 4.43 -6.55 1.01
N ALA A 22 3.81 -7.73 1.13
CA ALA A 22 3.76 -8.49 2.39
C ALA A 22 5.14 -8.91 2.91
N ASN A 23 6.16 -8.97 2.05
CA ASN A 23 7.54 -9.30 2.43
C ASN A 23 8.36 -8.09 2.88
N SER A 24 7.73 -6.93 3.07
CA SER A 24 8.40 -5.70 3.47
C SER A 24 7.98 -5.25 4.87
N THR A 25 8.93 -5.27 5.81
CA THR A 25 8.77 -4.70 7.16
C THR A 25 8.33 -3.24 7.11
N VAL A 26 8.81 -2.46 6.12
CA VAL A 26 8.40 -1.07 5.96
C VAL A 26 6.92 -0.98 5.61
N CYS A 27 6.42 -1.83 4.72
CA CYS A 27 5.00 -1.86 4.37
C CYS A 27 4.12 -2.25 5.57
N TYR A 28 4.60 -3.17 6.43
CA TYR A 28 3.95 -3.48 7.72
C TYR A 28 3.91 -2.25 8.65
N CYS A 29 5.06 -1.61 8.90
CA CYS A 29 5.15 -0.43 9.78
C CYS A 29 4.29 0.75 9.31
N LEU A 30 4.12 0.91 8.00
CA LEU A 30 3.26 1.95 7.41
C LEU A 30 1.77 1.54 7.38
N GLY A 31 1.42 0.35 7.86
CA GLY A 31 0.06 -0.18 7.88
C GLY A 31 -0.49 -0.57 6.50
N ILE A 32 0.38 -0.64 5.48
CA ILE A 32 0.04 -1.05 4.11
C ILE A 32 -0.31 -2.54 4.09
N THR A 33 0.43 -3.35 4.83
CA THR A 33 0.12 -4.78 5.04
C THR A 33 -0.09 -5.06 6.52
N ASN A 34 -0.84 -6.13 6.81
CA ASN A 34 -1.05 -6.61 8.17
C ASN A 34 -0.21 -7.88 8.47
N VAL A 35 0.80 -8.18 7.64
CA VAL A 35 1.67 -9.35 7.81
C VAL A 35 2.79 -9.00 8.77
N ASP A 36 2.73 -9.56 9.98
CA ASP A 36 3.74 -9.33 11.02
C ASP A 36 5.05 -10.06 10.66
N PRO A 37 6.16 -9.32 10.42
CA PRO A 37 7.46 -9.91 10.09
C PRO A 37 8.05 -10.75 11.23
N SER A 38 7.57 -10.61 12.48
CA SER A 38 8.00 -11.45 13.60
C SER A 38 7.38 -12.84 13.60
N GLN A 39 6.28 -13.03 12.85
CA GLN A 39 5.51 -14.27 12.83
C GLN A 39 5.76 -15.10 11.55
N THR A 40 6.54 -14.58 10.61
CA THR A 40 6.73 -15.17 9.28
C THR A 40 8.16 -14.99 8.78
N ASP A 41 8.72 -16.01 8.13
CA ASP A 41 9.98 -15.86 7.39
C ASP A 41 9.70 -15.14 6.07
N LEU A 42 9.98 -13.83 6.04
CA LEU A 42 9.78 -12.99 4.86
C LEU A 42 10.99 -13.06 3.92
N LEU A 43 10.74 -13.31 2.63
CA LEU A 43 11.79 -13.21 1.61
C LEU A 43 11.72 -11.83 0.94
N PHE A 44 12.44 -10.86 1.51
CA PHE A 44 12.40 -9.45 1.08
C PHE A 44 12.76 -9.26 -0.40
N GLU A 45 13.63 -10.11 -0.96
CA GLU A 45 14.03 -10.04 -2.35
C GLU A 45 12.84 -10.19 -3.30
N ARG A 46 11.78 -10.91 -2.88
CA ARG A 46 10.51 -11.01 -3.65
C ARG A 46 9.82 -9.67 -3.80
N PHE A 47 10.02 -8.74 -2.87
CA PHE A 47 9.52 -7.38 -2.95
C PHE A 47 10.43 -6.53 -3.85
N ILE A 48 11.71 -6.45 -3.53
CA ILE A 48 12.70 -5.69 -4.32
C ILE A 48 14.04 -6.43 -4.34
N SER A 49 14.66 -6.56 -5.50
CA SER A 49 15.98 -7.20 -5.66
C SER A 49 16.87 -6.36 -6.56
N ARG A 50 18.18 -6.33 -6.26
CA ARG A 50 19.18 -5.69 -7.14
C ARG A 50 19.37 -6.43 -8.47
N GLU A 51 19.00 -7.71 -8.51
CA GLU A 51 19.11 -8.55 -9.72
C GLU A 51 17.91 -8.36 -10.66
N ARG A 52 16.79 -7.86 -10.12
CA ARG A 52 15.63 -7.44 -10.92
C ARG A 52 15.78 -5.96 -11.25
N ASN A 53 15.86 -5.61 -12.53
CA ASN A 53 15.85 -4.22 -12.97
C ASN A 53 14.40 -3.70 -13.12
N GLU A 54 13.57 -3.94 -12.10
CA GLU A 54 12.16 -3.58 -12.06
C GLU A 54 11.85 -2.88 -10.74
N ALA A 55 11.00 -1.87 -10.78
CA ALA A 55 10.50 -1.24 -9.57
C ALA A 55 9.59 -2.22 -8.80
N PRO A 56 9.60 -2.21 -7.45
CA PRO A 56 8.65 -3.00 -6.69
C PRO A 56 7.23 -2.50 -6.94
N ASP A 57 6.28 -3.42 -7.05
CA ASP A 57 4.86 -3.09 -7.09
C ASP A 57 4.24 -3.17 -5.69
N ILE A 58 3.32 -2.25 -5.39
CA ILE A 58 2.58 -2.20 -4.13
C ILE A 58 1.10 -2.08 -4.46
N ASP A 59 0.43 -3.22 -4.47
CA ASP A 59 -1.02 -3.29 -4.60
C ASP A 59 -1.70 -3.18 -3.24
N VAL A 60 -2.75 -2.36 -3.17
CA VAL A 60 -3.66 -2.30 -2.02
C VAL A 60 -5.08 -2.37 -2.53
N ASP A 61 -5.84 -3.23 -1.89
CA ASP A 61 -7.25 -3.36 -2.17
C ASP A 61 -8.07 -2.71 -1.09
N PHE A 62 -9.19 -2.16 -1.52
CA PHE A 62 -10.15 -1.44 -0.70
C PHE A 62 -11.50 -2.14 -0.80
N GLU A 63 -12.32 -2.06 0.26
CA GLU A 63 -13.67 -2.62 0.19
C GLU A 63 -14.46 -2.02 -0.97
N HIS A 64 -15.17 -2.90 -1.67
CA HIS A 64 -15.75 -2.58 -2.97
C HIS A 64 -16.68 -1.36 -2.93
N GLN A 65 -17.53 -1.27 -1.91
CA GLN A 65 -18.54 -0.22 -1.78
C GLN A 65 -17.96 1.18 -1.54
N ARG A 66 -16.75 1.25 -0.98
CA ARG A 66 -16.11 2.52 -0.56
C ARG A 66 -14.81 2.82 -1.31
N ARG A 67 -14.44 1.99 -2.30
CA ARG A 67 -13.28 2.19 -3.16
C ARG A 67 -13.29 3.56 -3.86
N GLU A 68 -14.47 4.03 -4.27
CA GLU A 68 -14.61 5.31 -4.96
C GLU A 68 -14.19 6.49 -4.08
N GLU A 69 -14.42 6.45 -2.77
CA GLU A 69 -13.97 7.50 -1.83
C GLU A 69 -12.44 7.66 -1.86
N VAL A 70 -11.72 6.54 -1.95
CA VAL A 70 -10.25 6.51 -2.00
C VAL A 70 -9.75 7.00 -3.37
N LEU A 71 -10.44 6.64 -4.45
CA LEU A 71 -10.12 7.13 -5.80
C LEU A 71 -10.33 8.64 -5.90
N GLN A 72 -11.44 9.16 -5.38
CA GLN A 72 -11.72 10.59 -5.38
C GLN A 72 -10.68 11.36 -4.55
N TYR A 73 -10.32 10.84 -3.37
CA TYR A 73 -9.21 11.40 -2.58
C TYR A 73 -7.90 11.44 -3.38
N LEU A 74 -7.56 10.36 -4.08
CA LEU A 74 -6.38 10.33 -4.94
C LEU A 74 -6.41 11.39 -6.03
N TYR A 75 -7.52 11.52 -6.74
CA TYR A 75 -7.65 12.51 -7.82
C TYR A 75 -7.47 13.94 -7.30
N GLU A 76 -8.08 14.27 -6.16
CA GLU A 76 -7.95 15.58 -5.54
C GLU A 76 -6.50 15.90 -5.15
N ASN A 77 -5.79 14.94 -4.54
CA ASN A 77 -4.40 15.15 -4.13
C ASN A 77 -3.41 15.13 -5.30
N MET A 78 -3.61 14.30 -6.32
CA MET A 78 -2.73 14.28 -7.49
C MET A 78 -2.87 15.54 -8.33
N VAL A 79 -4.09 16.07 -8.48
CA VAL A 79 -4.30 17.34 -9.17
C VAL A 79 -3.64 18.48 -8.41
N ALA A 80 -3.72 18.50 -7.07
CA ALA A 80 -3.02 19.49 -6.26
C ALA A 80 -1.49 19.44 -6.49
N ILE A 81 -0.89 18.24 -6.44
CA ILE A 81 0.55 18.06 -6.68
C ILE A 81 0.96 18.45 -8.11
N ALA A 82 0.11 18.22 -9.12
CA ALA A 82 0.42 18.57 -10.50
C ALA A 82 0.34 20.08 -10.78
N LEU A 83 -0.22 20.87 -9.86
CA LEU A 83 -0.36 22.33 -9.96
C LEU A 83 0.68 23.08 -9.12
N ASP A 84 1.45 22.38 -8.27
CA ASP A 84 2.56 22.89 -7.46
C ASP A 84 3.94 22.61 -8.13
#